data_AF-A0A9W9Z1S0-F1
#
_entry.id   AF-A0A9W9Z1S0-F1
#
_cell.length_a   1.000
_cell.length_b   1.000
_cell.length_c   1.000
_cell.angle_alpha   90.00
_cell.angle_beta   90.00
_cell.angle_gamma   90.00
#
_symmetry.space_group_name_H-M   'P 1'
#
loop_
_entity.id
_entity.type
_entity.pdbx_description
1 polymer ?
#
loop_
_entity_poly.entity_id
_entity_poly.type
_entity_poly.pdbx_seq_one_letter_code
_entity_poly.pdbx_strand_id
1 'polypeptide(L)'
;MADSRRGDSPPLFSSLEKIYLASTGKESSRYEKIKETFHNKFGCPPEFYARAPGRVNIIGEHIDYCGYGVLPMAVEQDIVIAVAPNDQKTLNISNTFGDFQDFNVSCEDYKIDGRSGTIIFSVVTRV
;
A
#
# COMPACT_ATOMS: atom_id res chain seq x y z
N MET A 1 17.06 19.06 16.59
CA MET A 1 17.41 17.62 16.62
C MET A 1 16.21 16.83 16.12
N ALA A 2 16.06 16.69 14.80
CA ALA A 2 15.07 15.80 14.20
C ALA A 2 15.44 15.59 12.72
N ASP A 3 16.04 14.44 12.42
CA ASP A 3 15.74 13.57 11.29
C ASP A 3 16.97 12.68 11.00
N SER A 4 17.01 11.52 11.65
CA SER A 4 18.00 10.47 11.41
C SER A 4 17.36 9.24 10.75
N ARG A 5 16.16 9.35 10.15
CA ARG A 5 15.42 8.20 9.59
C ARG A 5 15.28 8.20 8.07
N ARG A 6 16.00 9.09 7.37
CA ARG A 6 16.17 8.99 5.90
C ARG A 6 17.08 7.80 5.55
N GLY A 7 16.55 6.57 5.58
CA GLY A 7 17.31 5.41 5.14
C GLY A 7 16.70 4.04 5.41
N ASP A 8 15.76 3.90 6.36
CA ASP A 8 15.19 2.59 6.65
C ASP A 8 14.11 2.21 5.64
N SER A 9 14.34 1.09 4.94
CA SER A 9 13.32 0.45 4.11
C SER A 9 12.13 0.02 4.96
N PRO A 10 10.88 0.08 4.43
CA PRO A 10 9.72 -0.41 5.14
C PRO A 10 9.93 -1.87 5.61
N PRO A 11 9.44 -2.23 6.81
CA PRO A 11 9.59 -3.59 7.31
C PRO A 11 8.89 -4.59 6.38
N LEU A 12 9.59 -5.68 6.06
CA LEU A 12 9.08 -6.76 5.22
C LEU A 12 8.56 -7.89 6.10
N PHE A 13 7.38 -8.40 5.73
CA PHE A 13 6.73 -9.48 6.44
C PHE A 13 6.37 -10.61 5.47
N SER A 14 6.62 -11.85 5.90
CA SER A 14 6.31 -13.06 5.13
C SER A 14 5.01 -13.76 5.57
N SER A 15 4.37 -13.29 6.65
CA SER A 15 3.11 -13.85 7.17
C SER A 15 2.26 -12.76 7.81
N LEU A 16 0.93 -12.87 7.65
CA LEU A 16 -0.07 -11.99 8.25
C LEU A 16 -0.09 -12.09 9.79
N GLU A 17 0.29 -13.22 10.38
CA GLU A 17 0.31 -13.42 11.84
C GLU A 17 1.25 -12.44 12.54
N LYS A 18 2.37 -12.11 11.89
CA LYS A 18 3.34 -11.13 12.41
C LYS A 18 2.80 -9.70 12.40
N ILE A 19 1.77 -9.44 11.61
CA ILE A 19 1.18 -8.12 11.40
C ILE A 19 -0.09 -7.96 12.25
N TYR A 20 -0.93 -8.98 12.29
CA TYR A 20 -2.29 -8.92 12.82
C TYR A 20 -2.52 -9.75 14.08
N LEU A 21 -1.57 -10.64 14.45
CA LEU A 21 -1.61 -11.46 15.66
C LEU A 21 -3.00 -12.13 15.88
N ALA A 22 -3.82 -11.57 16.77
CA ALA A 22 -5.14 -12.08 17.13
C ALA A 22 -6.23 -11.89 16.06
N SER A 23 -6.08 -10.95 15.12
CA SER A 23 -7.07 -10.67 14.07
C SER A 23 -6.80 -11.39 12.75
N THR A 24 -5.81 -12.30 12.72
CA THR A 24 -5.36 -13.02 11.52
C THR A 24 -6.49 -13.67 10.72
N GLY A 25 -7.48 -14.31 11.36
CA GLY A 25 -8.56 -15.00 10.63
C GLY A 25 -9.41 -14.08 9.73
N LYS A 26 -9.75 -12.88 10.22
CA LYS A 26 -10.49 -11.87 9.46
C LYS A 26 -9.64 -11.32 8.31
N GLU A 27 -8.37 -11.07 8.58
CA GLU A 27 -7.44 -10.48 7.61
C GLU A 27 -7.04 -11.47 6.52
N SER A 28 -6.88 -12.76 6.82
CA SER A 28 -6.64 -13.79 5.81
C SER A 28 -7.76 -13.81 4.76
N SER A 29 -9.02 -13.74 5.21
CA SER A 29 -10.17 -13.66 4.31
C SER A 29 -10.15 -12.41 3.42
N ARG A 30 -9.61 -11.29 3.93
CA ARG A 30 -9.47 -10.04 3.20
C ARG A 30 -8.39 -10.15 2.11
N TYR A 31 -7.21 -10.67 2.46
CA TYR A 31 -6.11 -10.82 1.51
C TYR A 31 -6.42 -11.83 0.41
N GLU A 32 -7.15 -12.91 0.71
CA GLU A 32 -7.63 -13.84 -0.33
C GLU A 32 -8.60 -13.16 -1.31
N LYS A 33 -9.54 -12.34 -0.83
CA LYS A 33 -10.43 -11.57 -1.72
C LYS A 33 -9.66 -10.58 -2.61
N ILE A 34 -8.65 -9.91 -2.06
CA ILE A 34 -7.78 -9.01 -2.84
C ILE A 34 -7.03 -9.81 -3.90
N LYS A 35 -6.49 -10.98 -3.54
CA LYS A 35 -5.79 -11.89 -4.46
C LYS A 35 -6.70 -12.37 -5.60
N GLU A 36 -7.90 -12.81 -5.30
CA GLU A 36 -8.90 -13.21 -6.31
C GLU A 36 -9.28 -12.04 -7.21
N THR A 37 -9.53 -10.86 -6.64
CA THR A 37 -9.89 -9.66 -7.41
C THR A 37 -8.74 -9.25 -8.34
N PHE A 38 -7.50 -9.30 -7.84
CA PHE A 38 -6.30 -9.02 -8.62
C PHE A 38 -6.14 -10.04 -9.76
N HIS A 39 -6.29 -11.33 -9.47
CA HIS A 39 -6.18 -12.38 -10.47
C HIS A 39 -7.26 -12.26 -11.56
N ASN A 40 -8.50 -12.00 -11.17
CA ASN A 40 -9.61 -11.81 -12.10
C ASN A 40 -9.40 -10.59 -13.01
N LYS A 41 -8.69 -9.55 -12.53
CA LYS A 41 -8.49 -8.30 -13.26
C LYS A 41 -7.25 -8.31 -14.15
N PHE A 42 -6.17 -8.95 -13.70
CA PHE A 42 -4.87 -8.92 -14.38
C PHE A 42 -4.37 -10.28 -14.88
N GLY A 43 -5.09 -11.38 -14.59
CA GLY A 43 -4.77 -12.72 -15.08
C GLY A 43 -3.57 -13.39 -14.40
N CYS A 44 -2.90 -12.71 -13.46
CA CYS A 44 -1.76 -13.23 -12.72
C CYS A 44 -1.97 -13.05 -11.20
N PRO A 45 -1.30 -13.83 -10.34
CA PRO A 45 -1.28 -13.56 -8.90
C PRO A 45 -0.40 -12.35 -8.58
N PRO A 46 -0.69 -11.61 -7.49
CA PRO A 46 0.21 -10.56 -7.01
C PRO A 46 1.52 -11.15 -6.48
N GLU A 47 2.64 -10.45 -6.70
CA GLU A 47 3.98 -10.82 -6.22
C GLU A 47 4.18 -10.41 -4.76
N PHE A 48 3.68 -9.22 -4.38
CA PHE A 48 3.74 -8.73 -3.00
C PHE A 48 2.58 -7.80 -2.68
N TYR A 49 2.44 -7.49 -1.40
CA TYR A 49 1.46 -6.53 -0.90
C TYR A 49 2.17 -5.40 -0.17
N ALA A 50 1.78 -4.16 -0.44
CA ALA A 50 2.14 -2.99 0.34
C ALA A 50 0.96 -2.57 1.21
N ARG A 51 1.22 -2.23 2.48
CA ARG A 51 0.19 -1.82 3.44
C ARG A 51 0.57 -0.49 4.08
N ALA A 52 -0.38 0.44 4.16
CA ALA A 52 -0.25 1.69 4.89
C ALA A 52 -1.47 1.91 5.79
N PRO A 53 -1.35 1.87 7.13
CA PRO A 53 -2.45 2.19 8.02
C PRO A 53 -2.75 3.69 8.02
N GLY A 54 -4.01 4.02 8.26
CA GLY A 54 -4.41 5.37 8.61
C GLY A 54 -3.86 5.78 9.97
N ARG A 55 -4.07 7.04 10.33
CA ARG A 55 -3.72 7.55 11.66
C ARG A 55 -4.81 8.45 12.22
N VAL A 56 -4.88 8.48 13.55
CA VAL A 56 -5.58 9.51 14.31
C VAL A 56 -4.53 10.29 15.11
N ASN A 57 -4.72 11.60 15.28
CA ASN A 57 -3.89 12.36 16.19
C ASN A 57 -4.59 12.43 17.54
N ILE A 58 -3.92 12.02 18.62
CA ILE A 58 -4.50 12.04 19.97
C ILE A 58 -4.36 13.43 20.59
N ILE A 59 -3.20 14.06 20.39
CA ILE A 59 -2.92 15.43 20.87
C ILE A 59 -1.88 16.11 19.97
N GLY A 60 -1.99 17.43 19.87
CA GLY A 60 -1.09 18.25 19.07
C GLY A 60 -1.61 18.49 17.65
N GLU A 61 -2.88 18.87 17.52
CA GLU A 61 -3.42 19.38 16.26
C GLU A 61 -2.82 20.76 15.96
N HIS A 62 -2.47 21.00 14.70
CA HIS A 62 -1.92 22.27 14.21
C HIS A 62 -0.64 22.77 14.89
N ILE A 63 0.18 21.89 15.46
CA ILE A 63 1.50 22.26 16.04
C ILE A 63 2.66 21.50 15.39
N ASP A 64 2.36 20.50 14.57
CA ASP A 64 3.32 19.69 13.81
C ASP A 64 4.14 20.55 12.85
N TYR A 65 3.51 21.50 12.16
CA TYR A 65 4.21 22.44 11.26
C TYR A 65 5.05 23.49 12.01
N CYS A 66 4.86 23.63 13.32
CA CYS A 66 5.66 24.51 14.18
C CYS A 66 6.88 23.79 14.78
N GLY A 67 7.10 22.51 14.46
CA GLY A 67 8.23 21.73 14.98
C GLY A 67 8.05 21.22 16.41
N TYR A 68 6.83 21.30 16.97
CA TYR A 68 6.52 20.70 18.26
C TYR A 68 6.20 19.20 18.13
N GLY A 69 6.38 18.48 19.23
CA GLY A 69 6.02 17.06 19.30
C GLY A 69 4.51 16.87 19.19
N VAL A 70 4.10 15.82 18.47
CA VAL A 70 2.71 15.35 18.35
C VAL A 70 2.61 13.89 18.77
N LEU A 71 1.43 13.44 19.15
CA LEU A 71 1.19 12.05 19.55
C LEU A 71 0.14 11.38 18.66
N PRO A 72 0.51 10.94 17.45
CA PRO A 72 -0.37 10.18 16.58
C PRO A 72 -0.38 8.70 16.96
N MET A 73 -1.47 8.03 16.60
CA MET A 73 -1.62 6.59 16.71
C MET A 73 -2.15 6.04 15.37
N ALA A 74 -1.56 4.94 14.91
CA ALA A 74 -2.07 4.22 13.76
C ALA A 74 -3.43 3.58 14.09
N VAL A 75 -4.37 3.63 13.15
CA VAL A 75 -5.67 2.98 13.29
C VAL A 75 -5.68 1.64 12.55
N GLU A 76 -6.69 0.81 12.81
CA GLU A 76 -6.83 -0.48 12.15
C GLU A 76 -7.13 -0.37 10.66
N GLN A 77 -7.86 0.68 10.26
CA GLN A 77 -8.16 0.99 8.87
C GLN A 77 -6.87 1.27 8.10
N ASP A 78 -6.72 0.62 6.96
CA ASP A 78 -5.53 0.69 6.14
C ASP A 78 -5.86 0.71 4.65
N ILE A 79 -4.83 1.06 3.88
CA ILE A 79 -4.80 0.85 2.44
C ILE A 79 -3.87 -0.32 2.18
N VAL A 80 -4.37 -1.33 1.48
CA VAL A 80 -3.58 -2.46 0.99
C VAL A 80 -3.51 -2.38 -0.52
N ILE A 81 -2.30 -2.55 -1.05
CA ILE A 81 -2.02 -2.55 -2.47
C ILE A 81 -1.40 -3.91 -2.83
N ALA A 82 -2.07 -4.67 -3.68
CA ALA A 82 -1.52 -5.89 -4.26
C ALA A 82 -0.76 -5.53 -5.54
N VAL A 83 0.49 -5.98 -5.68
CA VAL A 83 1.41 -5.57 -6.74
C VAL A 83 1.98 -6.76 -7.49
N ALA A 84 2.00 -6.69 -8.82
CA ALA A 84 2.83 -7.54 -9.67
C ALA A 84 3.54 -6.70 -10.74
N PRO A 85 4.77 -7.08 -11.14
CA PRO A 85 5.41 -6.54 -12.33
C PRO A 85 4.66 -6.99 -13.58
N ASN A 86 4.89 -6.26 -14.67
CA ASN A 86 4.44 -6.64 -16.00
C ASN A 86 5.51 -6.25 -17.03
N ASP A 87 5.42 -6.85 -18.20
CA ASP A 87 6.40 -6.70 -19.27
C ASP A 87 6.08 -5.51 -20.21
N GLN A 88 4.89 -4.92 -20.12
CA GLN A 88 4.40 -3.85 -21.01
C GLN A 88 4.58 -2.43 -20.44
N LYS A 89 5.65 -1.65 -20.66
CA LYS A 89 5.95 -0.31 -20.02
C LYS A 89 4.78 0.65 -19.62
N THR A 90 3.89 0.25 -18.73
CA THR A 90 2.59 0.87 -18.45
C THR A 90 2.24 0.59 -17.01
N LEU A 91 1.67 1.58 -16.36
CA LEU A 91 1.17 1.51 -15.00
C LEU A 91 -0.34 1.28 -15.05
N ASN A 92 -0.81 0.25 -14.34
CA ASN A 92 -2.21 -0.14 -14.31
C ASN A 92 -2.70 -0.13 -12.86
N ILE A 93 -3.57 0.82 -12.54
CA ILE A 93 -4.13 0.99 -11.21
C ILE A 93 -5.61 0.70 -11.27
N SER A 94 -6.05 -0.15 -10.35
CA SER A 94 -7.44 -0.48 -10.15
C SER A 94 -7.79 -0.40 -8.68
N ASN A 95 -9.04 -0.11 -8.39
CA ASN A 95 -9.56 -0.10 -7.03
C ASN A 95 -10.58 -1.23 -6.86
N THR A 96 -10.71 -1.75 -5.64
CA THR A 96 -11.79 -2.70 -5.31
C THR A 96 -13.15 -2.02 -5.18
N PHE A 97 -13.19 -0.71 -4.95
CA PHE A 97 -14.43 0.06 -4.91
C PHE A 97 -14.75 0.58 -6.31
N GLY A 98 -15.98 0.31 -6.78
CA GLY A 98 -16.43 0.68 -8.13
C GLY A 98 -16.53 2.19 -8.39
N ASP A 99 -16.50 3.01 -7.35
CA ASP A 99 -16.55 4.47 -7.48
C ASP A 99 -15.23 5.07 -8.01
N PHE A 100 -14.13 4.31 -7.92
CA PHE A 100 -12.84 4.73 -8.46
C PHE A 100 -12.60 4.06 -9.80
N GLN A 101 -12.48 4.87 -10.85
CA GLN A 101 -12.19 4.38 -12.18
C GLN A 101 -10.78 3.80 -12.27
N ASP A 102 -10.63 2.81 -13.14
CA ASP A 102 -9.33 2.27 -13.49
C ASP A 102 -8.48 3.32 -14.19
N PHE A 103 -7.19 3.30 -13.89
CA PHE A 103 -6.22 4.23 -14.45
C PHE A 103 -5.08 3.46 -15.13
N ASN A 104 -4.85 3.74 -16.40
CA ASN A 104 -3.74 3.20 -17.19
C ASN A 104 -2.92 4.36 -17.77
N VAL A 105 -1.59 4.27 -17.67
CA VAL A 105 -0.69 5.27 -18.27
C VAL A 105 0.62 4.61 -18.73
N SER A 106 1.21 5.10 -19.82
CA SER A 106 2.57 4.70 -20.22
C SER A 106 3.60 5.22 -19.21
N CYS A 107 4.55 4.37 -18.81
CA CYS A 107 5.65 4.77 -17.91
C CYS A 107 6.77 5.53 -18.63
N GLU A 108 6.65 5.80 -19.92
CA GLU A 108 7.67 6.51 -20.70
C GLU A 108 7.86 7.97 -20.25
N ASP A 109 6.84 8.55 -19.62
CA ASP A 109 6.83 9.94 -19.14
C ASP A 109 7.25 10.10 -17.66
N TYR A 110 7.43 9.00 -16.92
CA TYR A 110 7.66 9.02 -15.47
C TYR A 110 8.93 8.26 -15.08
N LYS A 111 9.93 8.98 -14.57
CA LYS A 111 11.13 8.37 -13.96
C LYS A 111 10.86 8.09 -12.48
N ILE A 112 10.69 6.81 -12.14
CA ILE A 112 10.75 6.36 -10.74
C ILE A 112 12.22 6.07 -10.44
N ASP A 113 12.81 6.84 -9.54
CA ASP A 113 14.24 6.76 -9.22
C ASP A 113 14.58 5.39 -8.61
N GLY A 114 15.59 4.69 -9.18
CA GLY A 114 16.30 3.60 -8.49
C GLY A 114 16.19 2.16 -9.01
N ARG A 115 15.24 1.76 -9.87
CA ARG A 115 15.23 0.40 -10.48
C ARG A 115 14.60 0.40 -11.89
N SER A 116 15.33 -0.10 -12.88
CA SER A 116 14.89 -0.24 -14.29
C SER A 116 13.83 -1.35 -14.52
N GLY A 117 13.06 -1.71 -13.50
CA GLY A 117 11.94 -2.65 -13.63
C GLY A 117 10.66 -1.84 -13.73
N THR A 118 10.17 -1.64 -14.95
CA THR A 118 8.85 -1.05 -15.16
C THR A 118 7.79 -2.03 -14.66
N ILE A 119 6.78 -1.47 -13.98
CA ILE A 119 5.38 -1.87 -13.88
C ILE A 119 4.88 -2.28 -12.50
N ILE A 120 3.76 -1.64 -12.15
CA ILE A 120 2.91 -1.96 -11.01
C ILE A 120 1.50 -2.15 -11.59
N PHE A 121 1.01 -3.38 -11.61
CA PHE A 121 -0.41 -3.60 -11.46
C PHE A 121 -0.74 -3.36 -10.00
N SER A 122 -1.61 -2.42 -9.65
CA SER A 122 -2.01 -2.20 -8.27
C SER A 122 -3.51 -2.33 -8.11
N VAL A 123 -3.97 -3.31 -7.34
CA VAL A 123 -5.33 -3.26 -6.75
C VAL A 123 -5.22 -2.56 -5.42
N VAL A 124 -5.86 -1.40 -5.29
CA VAL A 124 -5.96 -0.65 -4.04
C VAL A 124 -7.27 -1.00 -3.35
N THR A 125 -7.17 -1.45 -2.10
CA THR A 125 -8.32 -1.64 -1.20
C THR A 125 -8.18 -0.71 -0.01
N ARG A 126 -9.20 0.11 0.21
CA ARG A 126 -9.41 0.86 1.46
C ARG A 126 -10.35 0.08 2.38
N VAL A 127 -10.23 0.26 3.69
CA VAL A 127 -11.28 -0.10 4.66
C VAL A 127 -11.81 1.16 5.32
#